data_AF-A0A972XA15-F1
#
_entry.id   AF-A0A972XA15-F1
#
_cell.length_a   1.000
_cell.length_b   1.000
_cell.length_c   1.000
_cell.angle_alpha   90.00
_cell.angle_beta   90.00
_cell.angle_gamma   90.00
#
_symmetry.space_group_name_H-M   'P 1'
#
loop_
_entity.id
_entity.type
_entity.pdbx_description
1 polymer ?
#
loop_
_entity_poly.entity_id
_entity_poly.type
_entity_poly.pdbx_seq_one_letter_code
_entity_poly.pdbx_strand_id
1 'polypeptide(L)'
;IMKPYQKPHPLIVGTAVAPFSKGVTEMARRGWQPISANFLMPEWVKTHWPKYVEGREAVGAVAHPDEWRVAKSIFVADDEKTAQRYGKEPGGPYYFYFSQLSKKLVNGGRGNLFKVDPNMPDSAITPEYVTNRLVLAGTVNSVVDQILHFREEVGDFGNLLYACHDWMDPTLAKRSMELMATEVMPRVNAAIGKDAAAHLNKPLERVV
;
A
#
# COMPACT_ATOMS: atom_id res chain seq x y z
N ILE A 1 -7.22 -36.66 -6.56
CA ILE A 1 -7.02 -35.30 -6.00
C ILE A 1 -5.75 -34.73 -6.61
N MET A 2 -5.82 -33.65 -7.39
CA MET A 2 -4.60 -32.98 -7.90
C MET A 2 -3.85 -32.30 -6.76
N LYS A 3 -2.51 -32.38 -6.78
CA LYS A 3 -1.63 -31.68 -5.82
C LYS A 3 -1.13 -30.36 -6.44
N PRO A 4 -0.84 -29.33 -5.62
CA PRO A 4 -0.22 -28.10 -6.11
C PRO A 4 1.16 -28.37 -6.74
N TYR A 5 1.54 -27.50 -7.67
CA TYR A 5 2.85 -27.55 -8.32
C TYR A 5 3.99 -27.21 -7.35
N GLN A 6 3.80 -26.17 -6.52
CA GLN A 6 4.75 -25.76 -5.49
C GLN A 6 4.73 -26.72 -4.31
N LYS A 7 5.92 -27.07 -3.82
CA LYS A 7 6.12 -27.83 -2.57
C LYS A 7 6.68 -26.90 -1.48
N PRO A 8 6.26 -27.05 -0.21
CA PRO A 8 5.22 -27.96 0.25
C PRO A 8 3.80 -27.53 -0.17
N HIS A 9 3.60 -26.23 -0.42
CA HIS A 9 2.37 -25.64 -0.93
C HIS A 9 2.71 -24.31 -1.64
N PRO A 10 1.79 -23.72 -2.41
CA PRO A 10 1.95 -22.36 -2.91
C PRO A 10 2.09 -21.36 -1.77
N LEU A 11 2.65 -20.18 -2.06
CA LEU A 11 2.68 -19.09 -1.09
C LEU A 11 1.26 -18.78 -0.62
N ILE A 12 1.06 -18.75 0.70
CA ILE A 12 -0.21 -18.38 1.30
C ILE A 12 -0.12 -16.92 1.75
N VAL A 13 -1.05 -16.12 1.26
CA VAL A 13 -1.19 -14.70 1.60
C VAL A 13 -2.56 -14.42 2.17
N GLY A 14 -2.66 -13.47 3.09
CA GLY A 14 -3.93 -13.01 3.62
C GLY A 14 -4.02 -11.51 3.72
N THR A 15 -5.20 -10.97 3.43
CA THR A 15 -5.45 -9.52 3.40
C THR A 15 -5.81 -9.00 4.79
N ALA A 16 -5.23 -7.87 5.16
CA ALA A 16 -5.51 -7.18 6.42
C ALA A 16 -6.12 -5.79 6.16
N VAL A 17 -7.15 -5.46 6.93
CA VAL A 17 -7.83 -4.16 6.91
C VAL A 17 -7.87 -3.48 8.28
N ALA A 18 -7.79 -4.23 9.37
CA ALA A 18 -7.97 -3.68 10.71
C ALA A 18 -6.66 -3.07 11.23
N PRO A 19 -6.66 -1.83 11.76
CA PRO A 19 -5.51 -1.31 12.51
C PRO A 19 -5.12 -2.28 13.63
N PHE A 20 -3.81 -2.43 13.87
CA PHE A 20 -3.27 -3.33 14.90
C PHE A 20 -3.81 -4.78 14.79
N SER A 21 -3.96 -5.28 13.56
CA SER A 21 -4.62 -6.57 13.25
C SER A 21 -4.00 -7.77 13.98
N LYS A 22 -4.76 -8.36 14.92
CA LYS A 22 -4.44 -9.68 15.51
C LYS A 22 -4.41 -10.79 14.45
N GLY A 23 -5.18 -10.63 13.37
CA GLY A 23 -5.17 -11.57 12.25
C GLY A 23 -3.80 -11.62 11.55
N VAL A 24 -3.10 -10.49 11.45
CA VAL A 24 -1.73 -10.46 10.90
C VAL A 24 -0.78 -11.26 11.77
N THR A 25 -0.88 -11.14 13.10
CA THR A 25 -0.09 -11.94 14.05
C THR A 25 -0.34 -13.43 13.89
N GLU A 26 -1.59 -13.88 13.79
CA GLU A 26 -1.90 -15.30 13.61
C GLU A 26 -1.45 -15.85 12.25
N MET A 27 -1.51 -15.04 11.18
CA MET A 27 -0.97 -15.40 9.87
C MET A 27 0.54 -15.58 9.92
N ALA A 28 1.24 -14.64 10.56
CA ALA A 28 2.70 -14.66 10.70
C ALA A 28 3.20 -15.90 11.44
N ARG A 29 2.52 -16.33 12.51
CA ARG A 29 2.84 -17.58 13.24
C ARG A 29 2.81 -18.82 12.34
N ARG A 30 1.97 -18.80 11.30
CA ARG A 30 1.83 -19.88 10.31
C ARG A 30 2.79 -19.75 9.12
N GLY A 31 3.60 -18.70 9.09
CA GLY A 31 4.44 -18.36 7.94
C GLY A 31 3.66 -17.84 6.73
N TRP A 32 2.43 -17.37 6.92
CA TRP A 32 1.63 -16.77 5.86
C TRP A 32 1.93 -15.27 5.77
N GLN A 33 1.96 -14.75 4.54
CA GLN A 33 2.42 -13.40 4.26
C GLN A 33 1.25 -12.39 4.19
N PRO A 34 1.35 -11.20 4.82
CA PRO A 34 0.25 -10.24 4.84
C PRO A 34 0.19 -9.37 3.57
N ILE A 35 -1.03 -9.00 3.18
CA ILE A 35 -1.33 -7.94 2.22
C ILE A 35 -2.10 -6.82 2.94
N SER A 36 -1.51 -5.64 3.04
CA SER A 36 -2.24 -4.44 3.48
C SER A 36 -3.13 -3.91 2.36
N ALA A 37 -4.42 -3.70 2.64
CA ALA A 37 -5.38 -3.23 1.64
C ALA A 37 -5.11 -1.80 1.16
N ASN A 38 -5.48 -1.49 -0.09
CA ASN A 38 -5.20 -0.23 -0.78
C ASN A 38 -5.96 0.99 -0.26
N PHE A 39 -7.03 0.76 0.50
CA PHE A 39 -7.91 1.80 1.03
C PHE A 39 -7.66 2.11 2.51
N LEU A 40 -6.53 1.67 3.07
CA LEU A 40 -6.15 2.01 4.43
C LEU A 40 -5.32 3.28 4.46
N MET A 41 -5.59 4.11 5.46
CA MET A 41 -4.72 5.24 5.78
C MET A 41 -3.29 4.74 6.06
N PRO A 42 -2.24 5.46 5.61
CA PRO A 42 -0.85 5.06 5.86
C PRO A 42 -0.56 4.74 7.32
N GLU A 43 -1.16 5.50 8.24
CA GLU A 43 -1.07 5.30 9.69
C GLU A 43 -1.53 3.91 10.11
N TRP A 44 -2.54 3.35 9.44
CA TRP A 44 -3.05 1.99 9.69
C TRP A 44 -2.21 0.92 9.03
N VAL A 45 -1.73 1.18 7.81
CA VAL A 45 -0.80 0.28 7.11
C VAL A 45 0.45 0.06 7.98
N LYS A 46 1.01 1.13 8.55
CA LYS A 46 2.17 1.10 9.45
C LYS A 46 1.99 0.15 10.63
N THR A 47 0.76 0.03 11.16
CA THR A 47 0.49 -0.85 12.31
C THR A 47 0.56 -2.35 11.99
N HIS A 48 0.52 -2.74 10.71
CA HIS A 48 0.54 -4.14 10.33
C HIS A 48 1.93 -4.78 10.49
N TRP A 49 3.02 -4.05 10.21
CA TRP A 49 4.37 -4.61 10.26
C TRP A 49 4.78 -5.06 11.68
N PRO A 50 4.61 -4.24 12.75
CA PRO A 50 4.88 -4.70 14.11
C PRO A 50 4.06 -5.95 14.50
N LYS A 51 2.80 -6.05 14.02
CA LYS A 51 1.97 -7.24 14.26
C LYS A 51 2.47 -8.48 13.54
N TYR A 52 3.07 -8.33 12.37
CA TYR A 52 3.71 -9.42 11.65
C TYR A 52 4.97 -9.89 12.39
N VAL A 53 5.84 -8.94 12.78
CA VAL A 53 7.05 -9.21 13.60
C VAL A 53 6.69 -9.97 14.88
N GLU A 54 5.71 -9.48 15.64
CA GLU A 54 5.18 -10.14 16.86
C GLU A 54 4.83 -11.62 16.62
N GLY A 55 4.18 -11.93 15.50
CA GLY A 55 3.78 -13.29 15.19
C GLY A 55 4.92 -14.19 14.72
N ARG A 56 5.94 -13.64 14.03
CA ARG A 56 7.15 -14.39 13.66
C ARG A 56 8.00 -14.70 14.91
N GLU A 57 8.22 -13.70 15.76
CA GLU A 57 9.00 -13.84 16.99
C GLU A 57 8.38 -14.85 17.97
N ALA A 58 7.04 -14.89 18.07
CA ALA A 58 6.32 -15.83 18.92
C ALA A 58 6.55 -17.32 18.58
N VAL A 59 7.10 -17.62 17.38
CA VAL A 59 7.47 -18.98 16.96
C VAL A 59 8.98 -19.12 16.72
N GLY A 60 9.79 -18.17 17.21
CA GLY A 60 11.24 -18.17 17.06
C GLY A 60 11.72 -17.92 15.63
N ALA A 61 10.88 -17.31 14.78
CA ALA A 61 11.22 -16.97 13.41
C ALA A 61 11.56 -15.47 13.27
N VAL A 62 12.34 -15.13 12.25
CA VAL A 62 12.67 -13.75 11.89
C VAL A 62 11.69 -13.26 10.81
N ALA A 63 11.19 -12.04 10.97
CA ALA A 63 10.37 -11.36 9.96
C ALA A 63 11.27 -10.65 8.95
N HIS A 64 10.95 -10.78 7.66
CA HIS A 64 11.65 -10.04 6.61
C HIS A 64 10.68 -9.12 5.84
N PRO A 65 11.04 -7.85 5.58
CA PRO A 65 10.15 -6.92 4.87
C PRO A 65 9.70 -7.42 3.50
N ASP A 66 10.48 -8.28 2.84
CA ASP A 66 10.13 -8.90 1.57
C ASP A 66 8.88 -9.80 1.64
N GLU A 67 8.54 -10.27 2.84
CA GLU A 67 7.35 -11.04 3.16
C GLU A 67 6.06 -10.18 3.22
N TRP A 68 6.18 -8.85 3.24
CA TRP A 68 5.04 -7.95 3.30
C TRP A 68 4.69 -7.36 1.94
N ARG A 69 3.38 -7.36 1.62
CA ARG A 69 2.83 -6.69 0.44
C ARG A 69 1.91 -5.57 0.84
N VAL A 70 2.00 -4.45 0.13
CA VAL A 70 1.13 -3.30 0.35
C VAL A 70 0.46 -2.94 -0.96
N ALA A 71 -0.88 -2.97 -0.98
CA ALA A 71 -1.63 -2.53 -2.14
C ALA A 71 -1.80 -1.01 -2.12
N LYS A 72 -1.76 -0.37 -3.29
CA LYS A 72 -2.04 1.06 -3.46
C LYS A 72 -2.82 1.32 -4.74
N SER A 73 -3.73 2.30 -4.66
CA SER A 73 -4.35 2.91 -5.84
C SER A 73 -3.36 3.90 -6.43
N ILE A 74 -2.90 3.65 -7.65
CA ILE A 74 -1.85 4.44 -8.30
C ILE A 74 -2.31 4.83 -9.70
N PHE A 75 -2.07 6.08 -10.11
CA PHE A 75 -2.28 6.54 -11.48
C PHE A 75 -1.11 7.41 -11.94
N VAL A 76 -0.47 7.04 -13.05
CA VAL A 76 0.63 7.80 -13.63
C VAL A 76 0.18 8.39 -14.96
N ALA A 77 0.43 9.67 -15.20
CA ALA A 77 0.16 10.31 -16.48
C ALA A 77 1.39 11.07 -16.99
N ASP A 78 1.38 11.42 -18.27
CA ASP A 78 2.43 12.23 -18.88
C ASP A 78 2.40 13.70 -18.40
N ASP A 79 1.25 14.17 -17.90
CA ASP A 79 1.07 15.52 -17.36
C ASP A 79 0.24 15.54 -16.05
N GLU A 80 0.51 16.55 -15.21
CA GLU A 80 -0.11 16.68 -13.88
C GLU A 80 -1.62 16.94 -13.95
N LYS A 81 -2.08 17.72 -14.92
CA LYS A 81 -3.50 18.05 -15.06
C LYS A 81 -4.32 16.81 -15.38
N THR A 82 -3.81 15.92 -16.24
CA THR A 82 -4.45 14.63 -16.52
C THR A 82 -4.39 13.71 -15.32
N ALA A 83 -3.27 13.68 -14.59
CA ALA A 83 -3.16 12.89 -13.37
C ALA A 83 -4.19 13.27 -12.31
N GLN A 84 -4.36 14.58 -12.04
CA GLN A 84 -5.34 15.07 -11.07
C GLN A 84 -6.78 14.79 -11.54
N ARG A 85 -7.11 15.14 -12.79
CA ARG A 85 -8.45 14.93 -13.36
C ARG A 85 -8.88 13.46 -13.32
N TYR A 86 -8.00 12.54 -13.71
CA TYR A 86 -8.34 11.13 -13.78
C TYR A 86 -8.19 10.44 -12.41
N GLY A 87 -7.16 10.76 -11.65
CA GLY A 87 -6.81 10.06 -10.40
C GLY A 87 -7.46 10.60 -9.13
N LYS A 88 -7.82 11.89 -9.07
CA LYS A 88 -8.24 12.54 -7.81
C LYS A 88 -9.55 13.34 -7.88
N GLU A 89 -9.89 13.92 -9.02
CA GLU A 89 -11.04 14.81 -9.14
C GLU A 89 -12.37 14.06 -9.31
N PRO A 90 -13.50 14.71 -8.95
CA PRO A 90 -14.83 14.21 -9.28
C PRO A 90 -14.97 13.90 -10.78
N GLY A 91 -15.50 12.72 -11.10
CA GLY A 91 -15.62 12.21 -12.47
C GLY A 91 -14.53 11.22 -12.85
N GLY A 92 -13.38 11.19 -12.16
CA GLY A 92 -12.35 10.15 -12.32
C GLY A 92 -12.78 8.78 -11.75
N PRO A 93 -12.25 7.64 -12.28
CA PRO A 93 -12.67 6.32 -11.82
C PRO A 93 -12.18 6.01 -10.41
N TYR A 94 -11.05 6.59 -9.99
CA TYR A 94 -10.51 6.46 -8.65
C TYR A 94 -11.36 7.20 -7.60
N TYR A 95 -11.76 8.44 -7.90
CA TYR A 95 -12.69 9.19 -7.06
C TYR A 95 -14.03 8.46 -6.96
N PHE A 96 -14.55 7.95 -8.07
CA PHE A 96 -15.79 7.15 -8.06
C PHE A 96 -15.66 5.92 -7.14
N TYR A 97 -14.60 5.12 -7.29
CA TYR A 97 -14.33 3.97 -6.42
C TYR A 97 -14.33 4.36 -4.93
N PHE A 98 -13.57 5.40 -4.55
CA PHE A 98 -13.47 5.81 -3.16
C PHE A 98 -14.76 6.45 -2.64
N SER A 99 -15.55 7.13 -3.48
CA SER A 99 -16.87 7.65 -3.11
C SER A 99 -17.85 6.54 -2.72
N GLN A 100 -17.85 5.42 -3.46
CA GLN A 100 -18.72 4.28 -3.17
C GLN A 100 -18.22 3.49 -1.98
N LEU A 101 -16.90 3.24 -1.92
CA LEU A 101 -16.28 2.46 -0.86
C LEU A 101 -16.41 3.15 0.50
N SER A 102 -16.06 4.44 0.59
CA SER A 102 -16.12 5.17 1.85
C SER A 102 -17.56 5.27 2.36
N LYS A 103 -18.52 5.61 1.48
CA LYS A 103 -19.95 5.64 1.80
C LYS A 103 -20.44 4.30 2.36
N LYS A 104 -20.10 3.18 1.69
CA LYS A 104 -20.52 1.84 2.12
C LYS A 104 -19.92 1.47 3.48
N LEU A 105 -18.62 1.72 3.68
CA LEU A 105 -17.93 1.36 4.92
C LEU A 105 -18.37 2.24 6.10
N VAL A 106 -18.53 3.55 5.90
CA VAL A 106 -19.04 4.47 6.93
C VAL A 106 -20.45 4.09 7.34
N ASN A 107 -21.37 3.90 6.38
CA ASN A 107 -22.74 3.46 6.68
C ASN A 107 -22.80 2.06 7.32
N GLY A 108 -21.78 1.22 7.07
CA GLY A 108 -21.61 -0.08 7.70
C GLY A 108 -20.89 -0.07 9.05
N GLY A 109 -20.68 1.10 9.67
CA GLY A 109 -20.03 1.22 10.98
C GLY A 109 -18.50 1.03 10.97
N ARG A 110 -17.86 1.11 9.80
CA ARG A 110 -16.41 0.92 9.59
C ARG A 110 -15.69 2.22 9.21
N GLY A 111 -16.23 3.38 9.60
CA GLY A 111 -15.60 4.68 9.38
C GLY A 111 -14.21 4.82 10.02
N ASN A 112 -13.93 4.05 11.07
CA ASN A 112 -12.65 4.01 11.77
C ASN A 112 -11.44 3.69 10.84
N LEU A 113 -11.67 3.02 9.71
CA LEU A 113 -10.62 2.74 8.72
C LEU A 113 -10.08 4.00 8.03
N PHE A 114 -10.82 5.11 8.09
CA PHE A 114 -10.45 6.38 7.46
C PHE A 114 -10.14 7.49 8.47
N LYS A 115 -10.29 7.26 9.77
CA LYS A 115 -10.14 8.29 10.81
C LYS A 115 -8.80 8.18 11.49
N VAL A 116 -7.86 9.06 11.20
CA VAL A 116 -6.54 9.06 11.87
C VAL A 116 -6.60 9.67 13.28
N ASP A 117 -7.59 10.54 13.52
CA ASP A 117 -8.01 10.98 14.84
C ASP A 117 -9.29 10.24 15.24
N PRO A 118 -9.32 9.51 16.37
CA PRO A 118 -10.53 8.85 16.88
C PRO A 118 -11.75 9.77 17.04
N ASN A 119 -11.52 11.07 17.28
CA ASN A 119 -12.57 12.07 17.45
C ASN A 119 -13.08 12.66 16.12
N MET A 120 -12.47 12.33 14.98
CA MET A 120 -12.92 12.79 13.67
C MET A 120 -14.37 12.34 13.42
N PRO A 121 -15.30 13.26 13.08
CA PRO A 121 -16.69 12.88 12.79
C PRO A 121 -16.77 12.12 11.46
N ASP A 122 -17.75 11.22 11.31
CA ASP A 122 -17.96 10.48 10.06
C ASP A 122 -18.24 11.41 8.87
N SER A 123 -18.85 12.58 9.12
CA SER A 123 -19.13 13.60 8.09
C SER A 123 -17.87 14.20 7.48
N ALA A 124 -16.72 14.12 8.15
CA ALA A 124 -15.45 14.60 7.61
C ALA A 124 -14.79 13.57 6.65
N ILE A 125 -15.31 12.34 6.57
CA ILE A 125 -14.82 11.31 5.63
C ILE A 125 -15.47 11.55 4.26
N THR A 126 -15.05 12.62 3.58
CA THR A 126 -15.56 12.93 2.24
C THR A 126 -14.81 12.12 1.17
N PRO A 127 -15.40 11.91 -0.02
CA PRO A 127 -14.68 11.29 -1.14
C PRO A 127 -13.38 12.03 -1.49
N GLU A 128 -13.35 13.35 -1.43
CA GLU A 128 -12.15 14.17 -1.64
C GLU A 128 -11.08 13.84 -0.61
N TYR A 129 -11.44 13.83 0.68
CA TYR A 129 -10.52 13.49 1.77
C TYR A 129 -9.91 12.10 1.54
N VAL A 130 -10.75 11.09 1.30
CA VAL A 130 -10.32 9.70 1.12
C VAL A 130 -9.46 9.54 -0.14
N THR A 131 -9.90 10.09 -1.27
CA THR A 131 -9.18 9.98 -2.55
C THR A 131 -7.83 10.68 -2.49
N ASN A 132 -7.77 11.90 -1.94
CA ASN A 132 -6.51 12.65 -1.83
C ASN A 132 -5.48 11.97 -0.95
N ARG A 133 -5.92 11.29 0.12
CA ARG A 133 -5.06 10.55 1.04
C ARG A 133 -4.63 9.19 0.51
N LEU A 134 -5.46 8.52 -0.29
CA LEU A 134 -5.28 7.10 -0.61
C LEU A 134 -4.84 6.81 -2.05
N VAL A 135 -5.03 7.75 -2.97
CA VAL A 135 -4.55 7.64 -4.36
C VAL A 135 -3.22 8.34 -4.52
N LEU A 136 -2.23 7.61 -5.03
CA LEU A 136 -0.99 8.19 -5.53
C LEU A 136 -1.20 8.52 -7.02
N ALA A 137 -1.34 9.79 -7.34
CA ALA A 137 -1.55 10.24 -8.72
C ALA A 137 -0.63 11.40 -9.06
N GLY A 138 -0.03 11.36 -10.24
CA GLY A 138 0.85 12.42 -10.72
C GLY A 138 1.58 12.06 -12.00
N THR A 139 2.54 12.89 -12.37
CA THR A 139 3.60 12.54 -13.33
C THR A 139 4.52 11.44 -12.80
N VAL A 140 5.35 10.85 -13.66
CA VAL A 140 6.34 9.82 -13.26
C VAL A 140 7.15 10.23 -12.02
N ASN A 141 7.76 11.42 -12.03
CA ASN A 141 8.59 11.87 -10.91
C ASN A 141 7.75 12.05 -9.64
N SER A 142 6.57 12.67 -9.75
CA SER A 142 5.66 12.87 -8.63
C SER A 142 5.23 11.54 -8.00
N VAL A 143 4.95 10.51 -8.80
CA VAL A 143 4.56 9.19 -8.28
C VAL A 143 5.74 8.45 -7.66
N VAL A 144 6.96 8.59 -8.20
CA VAL A 144 8.19 8.06 -7.56
C VAL A 144 8.34 8.66 -6.16
N ASP A 145 8.27 9.99 -6.03
CA ASP A 145 8.40 10.69 -4.75
C ASP A 145 7.30 10.29 -3.77
N GLN A 146 6.05 10.20 -4.25
CA GLN A 146 4.92 9.75 -3.44
C GLN A 146 5.09 8.31 -2.90
N ILE A 147 5.63 7.40 -3.70
CA ILE A 147 5.89 6.00 -3.27
C ILE A 147 7.02 5.96 -2.23
N LEU A 148 8.11 6.69 -2.46
CA LEU A 148 9.23 6.75 -1.52
C LEU A 148 8.81 7.38 -0.20
N HIS A 149 8.07 8.50 -0.24
CA HIS A 149 7.52 9.12 0.96
C HIS A 149 6.58 8.20 1.72
N PHE A 150 5.70 7.48 1.01
CA PHE A 150 4.84 6.48 1.65
C PHE A 150 5.67 5.38 2.36
N ARG A 151 6.77 4.95 1.76
CA ARG A 151 7.69 3.97 2.37
C ARG A 151 8.38 4.53 3.61
N GLU A 152 8.81 5.79 3.60
CA GLU A 152 9.35 6.47 4.78
C GLU A 152 8.34 6.50 5.94
N GLU A 153 7.06 6.73 5.61
CA GLU A 153 6.00 6.82 6.62
C GLU A 153 5.67 5.47 7.26
N VAL A 154 5.50 4.42 6.43
CA VAL A 154 4.97 3.11 6.87
C VAL A 154 6.04 2.08 7.18
N GLY A 155 7.24 2.26 6.65
CA GLY A 155 8.36 1.31 6.72
C GLY A 155 8.56 0.48 5.45
N ASP A 156 9.62 -0.32 5.48
CA ASP A 156 10.02 -1.17 4.35
C ASP A 156 9.02 -2.31 4.08
N PHE A 157 8.77 -2.58 2.80
CA PHE A 157 8.01 -3.75 2.34
C PHE A 157 8.56 -4.28 1.01
N GLY A 158 8.26 -5.53 0.70
CA GLY A 158 8.80 -6.25 -0.45
C GLY A 158 8.08 -5.98 -1.76
N ASN A 159 6.75 -5.92 -1.70
CA ASN A 159 5.93 -5.89 -2.90
C ASN A 159 4.89 -4.76 -2.84
N LEU A 160 4.98 -3.84 -3.79
CA LEU A 160 3.91 -2.89 -4.07
C LEU A 160 2.89 -3.56 -5.01
N LEU A 161 1.65 -3.71 -4.56
CA LEU A 161 0.56 -4.25 -5.39
C LEU A 161 -0.23 -3.10 -6.01
N TYR A 162 -0.23 -3.03 -7.33
CA TYR A 162 -1.03 -2.07 -8.08
C TYR A 162 -2.51 -2.48 -8.04
N ALA A 163 -3.34 -1.71 -7.34
CA ALA A 163 -4.77 -1.96 -7.30
C ALA A 163 -5.43 -1.44 -8.60
N CYS A 164 -6.02 -2.35 -9.37
CA CYS A 164 -6.72 -1.99 -10.60
C CYS A 164 -8.04 -1.27 -10.29
N HIS A 165 -8.32 -0.23 -11.07
CA HIS A 165 -9.58 0.52 -11.09
C HIS A 165 -10.23 0.40 -12.46
N ASP A 166 -11.51 0.73 -12.55
CA ASP A 166 -12.25 0.68 -13.82
C ASP A 166 -11.62 1.61 -14.87
N TRP A 167 -11.41 1.08 -16.06
CA TRP A 167 -10.82 1.81 -17.18
C TRP A 167 -11.88 2.63 -17.91
N MET A 168 -12.22 3.78 -17.34
CA MET A 168 -13.08 4.76 -18.02
C MET A 168 -12.42 5.28 -19.32
N ASP A 169 -11.11 5.45 -19.32
CA ASP A 169 -10.30 5.62 -20.53
C ASP A 169 -9.22 4.51 -20.59
N PRO A 170 -9.42 3.48 -21.42
CA PRO A 170 -8.47 2.38 -21.56
C PRO A 170 -7.08 2.81 -22.06
N THR A 171 -6.99 3.90 -22.83
CA THR A 171 -5.70 4.41 -23.33
C THR A 171 -4.90 4.99 -22.18
N LEU A 172 -5.51 5.86 -21.37
CA LEU A 172 -4.87 6.43 -20.18
C LEU A 172 -4.53 5.35 -19.15
N ALA A 173 -5.43 4.39 -18.92
CA ALA A 173 -5.20 3.35 -17.93
C ALA A 173 -4.03 2.42 -18.31
N LYS A 174 -3.94 2.02 -19.59
CA LYS A 174 -2.79 1.26 -20.09
C LYS A 174 -1.50 2.07 -20.03
N ARG A 175 -1.54 3.34 -20.44
CA ARG A 175 -0.39 4.25 -20.37
C ARG A 175 0.13 4.40 -18.95
N SER A 176 -0.75 4.52 -17.97
CA SER A 176 -0.41 4.54 -16.54
C SER A 176 0.33 3.27 -16.10
N MET A 177 -0.14 2.10 -16.52
CA MET A 177 0.53 0.82 -16.21
C MET A 177 1.88 0.68 -16.91
N GLU A 178 2.00 1.14 -18.17
CA GLU A 178 3.27 1.18 -18.89
C GLU A 178 4.27 2.06 -18.16
N LEU A 179 3.91 3.31 -17.86
CA LEU A 179 4.75 4.24 -17.11
C LEU A 179 5.13 3.69 -15.72
N MET A 180 4.19 3.04 -15.04
CA MET A 180 4.47 2.39 -13.76
C MET A 180 5.57 1.33 -13.90
N ALA A 181 5.47 0.47 -14.93
CA ALA A 181 6.39 -0.64 -15.14
C ALA A 181 7.76 -0.21 -15.70
N THR A 182 7.79 0.72 -16.66
CA THR A 182 9.01 1.08 -17.39
C THR A 182 9.75 2.27 -16.79
N GLU A 183 9.07 3.14 -16.05
CA GLU A 183 9.67 4.38 -15.53
C GLU A 183 9.64 4.46 -14.00
N VAL A 184 8.47 4.31 -13.38
CA VAL A 184 8.32 4.53 -11.92
C VAL A 184 9.03 3.46 -11.11
N MET A 185 8.69 2.17 -11.29
CA MET A 185 9.25 1.10 -10.47
C MET A 185 10.77 0.96 -10.61
N PRO A 186 11.38 1.06 -11.81
CA PRO A 186 12.84 1.07 -11.93
C PRO A 186 13.51 2.18 -11.11
N ARG A 187 12.94 3.40 -11.11
CA ARG A 187 13.48 4.55 -10.36
C ARG A 187 13.30 4.38 -8.85
N VAL A 188 12.14 3.90 -8.41
CA VAL A 188 11.88 3.57 -7.00
C VAL A 188 12.87 2.51 -6.51
N ASN A 189 13.04 1.42 -7.26
CA ASN A 189 13.97 0.35 -6.88
C ASN A 189 15.43 0.83 -6.86
N ALA A 190 15.83 1.69 -7.80
CA ALA A 190 17.16 2.29 -7.81
C ALA A 190 17.40 3.20 -6.59
N ALA A 191 16.40 3.97 -6.16
CA ALA A 191 16.49 4.79 -4.95
C ALA A 191 16.63 3.91 -3.70
N ILE A 192 15.76 2.93 -3.51
CA ILE A 192 15.80 1.99 -2.38
C ILE A 192 17.14 1.24 -2.32
N GLY A 193 17.67 0.80 -3.48
CA GLY A 193 18.95 0.10 -3.55
C GLY A 193 20.14 0.97 -3.14
N LYS A 194 20.12 2.27 -3.46
CA LYS A 194 21.15 3.23 -3.01
C LYS A 194 21.10 3.43 -1.50
N ASP A 195 19.91 3.55 -0.93
CA ASP A 195 19.75 3.75 0.52
C ASP A 195 20.24 2.51 1.29
N ALA A 196 19.89 1.31 0.83
CA ALA A 196 20.40 0.06 1.40
C ALA A 196 21.94 0.00 1.38
N ALA A 197 22.57 0.40 0.27
CA ALA A 197 24.03 0.47 0.17
C ALA A 197 24.64 1.55 1.09
N ALA A 198 23.98 2.70 1.26
CA ALA A 198 24.43 3.75 2.16
C ALA A 198 24.33 3.34 3.64
N HIS A 199 23.29 2.60 4.02
CA HIS A 199 23.12 2.06 5.37
C HIS A 199 24.17 1.00 5.73
N LEU A 200 24.56 0.15 4.78
CA LEU A 200 25.64 -0.84 4.98
C LEU A 200 27.03 -0.21 5.14
N ASN A 201 27.21 1.01 4.61
CA ASN A 201 28.49 1.73 4.66
C ASN A 201 28.63 2.68 5.86
N LYS A 202 27.62 2.78 6.74
CA LYS A 202 27.77 3.53 8.00
C LYS A 202 28.59 2.70 8.99
N PRO A 203 29.66 3.24 9.61
CA PRO A 203 30.37 2.54 10.65
C PRO A 203 29.39 2.22 11.79
N LEU A 204 29.39 0.96 12.25
CA LEU A 204 28.60 0.53 13.39
C LEU A 204 28.98 1.41 14.58
N GLU A 205 28.06 2.30 14.98
CA GLU A 205 28.19 3.01 16.25
C GLU A 205 28.21 1.94 17.35
N ARG A 206 29.34 1.84 18.05
CA ARG A 206 29.44 1.02 19.25
C ARG A 206 28.46 1.61 20.25
N VAL A 207 27.35 0.91 20.46
CA VAL A 207 26.49 1.13 21.62
C VAL A 207 27.35 0.82 22.84
N VAL A 208 27.69 1.86 23.60
CA VAL A 208 28.35 1.80 24.91
C VAL A 208 27.29 1.59 25.97
#